data_AF-A0A0L0HF10-F1
#
_entry.id   AF-A0A0L0HF10-F1
#
_cell.length_a   1.000
_cell.length_b   1.000
_cell.length_c   1.000
_cell.angle_alpha   90.00
_cell.angle_beta   90.00
_cell.angle_gamma   90.00
#
_symmetry.space_group_name_H-M   'P 1'
#
loop_
_entity.id
_entity.type
_entity.pdbx_description
1 polymer ?
#
loop_
_entity_poly.entity_id
_entity_poly.type
_entity_poly.pdbx_seq_one_letter_code
_entity_poly.pdbx_strand_id
1 'polypeptide(L)'
;MPEPSEPKPPERIDTPISATSSSTADSPSRDDINGVPAAQDGDVDDSPASSPTLSATSDTLIQALDFDLLDFDDDLSSFDLVGSDWIRVLSSTFSAQRDRLEQTPFGRKFRKLVDTQKRIVNNQLRLLKMQQSPEAVKKRDKLAFVVGVTNMWVTALLVGVWPEVIPWFYVVKTFVLLMMRLIVYRRKRWHYFMFDMCYFVNALLILYLAFPGSHANLFAATWGLANGPVLIAITAWRNSLVFHSLDKVTSLLIHFDPPLTLFICRWVVKPHHQHALRILPDHLLSLSTNPPDISFSQMMLTSVATYVFWQAAYWVFVWTMRADKIKAGYATSTTWMLANQQSLIYRAAKRFRPAYQPAVFMAIQLVYTLITIAPTYLFYRFKWLNAAALMGSLCVATYNGANYYFEVFSRRYVEELKGLKKELERVGSSVQLEGLDGLDGGNVQGDGVKKVKKG
;
A
#
# COMPACT_ATOMS: atom_id res chain seq x y z
N MET A 1 -34.23 -50.81 38.16
CA MET A 1 -34.99 -51.93 37.56
C MET A 1 -36.47 -51.56 37.51
N PRO A 2 -37.20 -51.86 36.44
CA PRO A 2 -36.73 -52.33 35.13
C PRO A 2 -36.63 -51.21 34.07
N GLU A 3 -36.26 -51.62 32.87
CA GLU A 3 -35.95 -50.90 31.62
C GLU A 3 -36.84 -51.52 30.50
N PRO A 4 -36.63 -51.30 29.17
CA PRO A 4 -36.15 -50.15 28.38
C PRO A 4 -37.08 -49.87 27.16
N SER A 5 -36.68 -49.01 26.21
CA SER A 5 -36.66 -49.32 24.76
C SER A 5 -36.12 -48.17 23.88
N GLU A 6 -35.44 -48.52 22.78
CA GLU A 6 -34.89 -47.60 21.77
C GLU A 6 -35.77 -47.51 20.51
N PRO A 7 -35.71 -46.42 19.72
CA PRO A 7 -36.23 -46.37 18.35
C PRO A 7 -35.17 -46.72 17.28
N LYS A 8 -35.57 -47.47 16.25
CA LYS A 8 -34.72 -47.92 15.12
C LYS A 8 -34.62 -46.90 13.96
N PRO A 9 -33.64 -47.05 13.04
CA PRO A 9 -33.46 -46.20 11.84
C PRO A 9 -34.45 -46.56 10.69
N PRO A 10 -34.55 -45.75 9.61
CA PRO A 10 -35.64 -45.83 8.64
C PRO A 10 -35.45 -46.87 7.53
N GLU A 11 -36.57 -47.24 6.90
CA GLU A 11 -36.66 -48.21 5.81
C GLU A 11 -37.25 -47.56 4.52
N ARG A 12 -37.01 -48.18 3.36
CA ARG A 12 -37.28 -47.65 2.01
C ARG A 12 -37.72 -48.80 1.10
N ILE A 13 -38.89 -48.72 0.46
CA ILE A 13 -39.28 -49.57 -0.67
C ILE A 13 -40.24 -48.84 -1.61
N ASP A 14 -40.09 -49.16 -2.89
CA ASP A 14 -40.55 -48.44 -4.07
C ASP A 14 -42.03 -48.71 -4.50
N THR A 15 -42.60 -47.77 -5.29
CA THR A 15 -43.46 -47.88 -6.52
C THR A 15 -44.34 -49.13 -6.81
N PRO A 16 -45.48 -49.08 -7.57
CA PRO A 16 -45.55 -48.41 -8.90
C PRO A 16 -46.92 -47.99 -9.56
N ILE A 17 -46.83 -47.30 -10.73
CA ILE A 17 -47.74 -47.32 -11.93
C ILE A 17 -49.21 -46.79 -11.75
N SER A 18 -49.80 -45.91 -12.58
CA SER A 18 -49.92 -45.93 -14.07
C SER A 18 -50.40 -44.60 -14.72
N ALA A 19 -50.16 -44.44 -16.04
CA ALA A 19 -50.93 -43.70 -17.08
C ALA A 19 -51.33 -42.21 -16.88
N THR A 20 -51.43 -41.30 -17.87
CA THR A 20 -51.16 -41.21 -19.34
C THR A 20 -51.13 -39.69 -19.70
N SER A 21 -50.47 -39.13 -20.72
CA SER A 21 -50.46 -39.50 -22.16
C SER A 21 -49.35 -38.75 -22.98
N SER A 22 -49.07 -39.29 -24.17
CA SER A 22 -48.41 -38.78 -25.41
C SER A 22 -48.30 -37.26 -25.66
N SER A 23 -47.38 -36.70 -26.48
CA SER A 23 -46.59 -37.19 -27.66
C SER A 23 -45.30 -36.32 -27.81
N THR A 24 -44.13 -36.65 -28.42
CA THR A 24 -43.70 -37.37 -29.65
C THR A 24 -44.04 -36.68 -31.00
N ALA A 25 -43.15 -36.49 -31.98
CA ALA A 25 -41.68 -36.64 -32.09
C ALA A 25 -41.14 -35.95 -33.40
N ASP A 26 -39.86 -36.19 -33.71
CA ASP A 26 -39.22 -36.28 -35.04
C ASP A 26 -38.85 -35.05 -35.92
N SER A 27 -37.52 -34.95 -36.15
CA SER A 27 -36.83 -34.52 -37.39
C SER A 27 -36.82 -35.70 -38.43
N PRO A 28 -36.26 -35.67 -39.67
CA PRO A 28 -35.02 -34.99 -40.09
C PRO A 28 -34.84 -34.56 -41.59
N SER A 29 -33.64 -34.05 -41.91
CA SER A 29 -32.97 -34.07 -43.25
C SER A 29 -33.50 -33.08 -44.34
N ARG A 30 -32.81 -32.80 -45.47
CA ARG A 30 -31.66 -33.45 -46.16
C ARG A 30 -30.99 -32.53 -47.22
N ASP A 31 -29.67 -32.67 -47.50
CA ASP A 31 -28.83 -32.31 -48.69
C ASP A 31 -28.98 -30.88 -49.34
N ASP A 32 -28.11 -30.28 -50.19
CA ASP A 32 -26.81 -30.55 -50.87
C ASP A 32 -26.17 -29.16 -51.28
N ILE A 33 -25.07 -28.86 -52.03
CA ILE A 33 -24.02 -29.59 -52.80
C ILE A 33 -22.73 -28.70 -53.01
N ASN A 34 -21.57 -29.35 -53.25
CA ASN A 34 -20.30 -28.97 -53.94
C ASN A 34 -19.81 -27.51 -54.26
N GLY A 35 -18.47 -27.33 -54.21
CA GLY A 35 -17.74 -26.34 -55.07
C GLY A 35 -16.26 -26.05 -54.74
N VAL A 36 -15.29 -26.83 -55.29
CA VAL A 36 -13.82 -26.56 -55.20
C VAL A 36 -13.11 -27.04 -56.50
N PRO A 37 -12.21 -26.23 -57.10
CA PRO A 37 -10.86 -26.76 -57.44
C PRO A 37 -9.67 -25.77 -57.31
N ALA A 38 -8.50 -26.37 -57.21
CA ALA A 38 -7.15 -25.88 -56.90
C ALA A 38 -6.50 -24.73 -57.74
N ALA A 39 -5.66 -23.95 -57.03
CA ALA A 39 -4.27 -23.56 -57.31
C ALA A 39 -3.84 -22.79 -58.59
N GLN A 40 -3.19 -21.62 -58.39
CA GLN A 40 -1.76 -21.41 -58.74
C GLN A 40 -1.14 -20.19 -58.01
N ASP A 41 0.16 -19.95 -58.21
CA ASP A 41 1.04 -19.08 -57.40
C ASP A 41 0.87 -17.56 -57.62
N GLY A 42 1.28 -16.75 -56.63
CA GLY A 42 1.31 -15.28 -56.72
C GLY A 42 1.86 -14.61 -55.44
N ASP A 43 2.91 -13.80 -55.59
CA ASP A 43 3.79 -13.29 -54.52
C ASP A 43 3.39 -11.89 -53.95
N VAL A 44 3.94 -11.56 -52.77
CA VAL A 44 4.19 -10.20 -52.18
C VAL A 44 3.02 -9.37 -51.57
N ASP A 45 3.23 -9.00 -50.28
CA ASP A 45 2.78 -7.83 -49.46
C ASP A 45 1.29 -7.34 -49.47
N ASP A 46 0.76 -6.67 -48.44
CA ASP A 46 1.37 -5.88 -47.35
C ASP A 46 0.53 -5.94 -46.03
N SER A 47 1.16 -5.52 -44.93
CA SER A 47 0.57 -4.91 -43.73
C SER A 47 0.01 -5.81 -42.59
N PRO A 48 0.03 -5.32 -41.33
CA PRO A 48 0.45 -6.18 -40.22
C PRO A 48 -0.60 -6.51 -39.16
N ALA A 49 -0.35 -7.61 -38.42
CA ALA A 49 -1.10 -7.97 -37.22
C ALA A 49 -0.81 -7.00 -36.05
N SER A 50 -1.84 -6.30 -35.57
CA SER A 50 -1.72 -5.33 -34.48
C SER A 50 -1.73 -6.01 -33.10
N SER A 51 -0.54 -6.38 -32.60
CA SER A 51 -0.37 -6.83 -31.21
C SER A 51 -0.71 -5.73 -30.20
N PRO A 52 -1.57 -5.97 -29.18
CA PRO A 52 -1.85 -4.97 -28.15
C PRO A 52 -0.62 -4.70 -27.28
N THR A 53 -0.33 -3.42 -27.02
CA THR A 53 0.93 -2.95 -26.42
C THR A 53 1.06 -3.29 -24.92
N LEU A 54 1.85 -4.32 -24.60
CA LEU A 54 2.20 -4.70 -23.22
C LEU A 54 3.16 -3.72 -22.51
N SER A 55 3.87 -2.87 -23.25
CA SER A 55 4.84 -1.89 -22.71
C SER A 55 4.21 -0.80 -21.86
N ALA A 56 3.02 -0.32 -22.24
CA ALA A 56 2.36 0.78 -21.54
C ALA A 56 2.09 0.45 -20.05
N THR A 57 1.84 -0.82 -19.72
CA THR A 57 1.65 -1.25 -18.33
C THR A 57 2.96 -1.38 -17.56
N SER A 58 4.04 -1.90 -18.15
CA SER A 58 5.35 -2.01 -17.47
C SER A 58 5.90 -0.63 -17.11
N ASP A 59 5.75 0.34 -18.00
CA ASP A 59 6.29 1.69 -17.83
C ASP A 59 5.50 2.49 -16.78
N THR A 60 4.23 2.13 -16.56
CA THR A 60 3.43 2.71 -15.46
C THR A 60 3.87 2.23 -14.07
N LEU A 61 4.29 0.96 -13.97
CA LEU A 61 4.87 0.44 -12.73
C LEU A 61 6.32 0.88 -12.52
N ILE A 62 7.10 1.09 -13.58
CA ILE A 62 8.45 1.65 -13.48
C ILE A 62 8.44 3.00 -12.76
N GLN A 63 7.64 3.98 -13.20
CA GLN A 63 7.64 5.31 -12.56
C GLN A 63 7.10 5.30 -11.11
N ALA A 64 6.23 4.36 -10.76
CA ALA A 64 5.77 4.19 -9.37
C ALA A 64 6.83 3.55 -8.46
N LEU A 65 7.65 2.65 -9.01
CA LEU A 65 8.73 1.96 -8.29
C LEU A 65 10.02 2.79 -8.20
N ASP A 66 10.37 3.57 -9.23
CA ASP A 66 11.44 4.58 -9.18
C ASP A 66 11.17 5.60 -8.07
N PHE A 67 9.90 5.99 -7.86
CA PHE A 67 9.55 6.92 -6.78
C PHE A 67 9.82 6.33 -5.39
N ASP A 68 9.39 5.08 -5.12
CA ASP A 68 9.69 4.35 -3.88
C ASP A 68 11.21 4.06 -3.71
N LEU A 69 12.02 4.11 -4.79
CA LEU A 69 13.47 3.88 -4.79
C LEU A 69 14.31 5.16 -4.64
N LEU A 70 13.91 6.28 -5.24
CA LEU A 70 14.58 7.58 -5.05
C LEU A 70 14.42 8.08 -3.60
N ASP A 71 13.32 7.70 -2.94
CA ASP A 71 13.03 7.89 -1.52
C ASP A 71 13.98 7.15 -0.54
N PHE A 72 14.95 6.38 -1.07
CA PHE A 72 16.02 5.71 -0.31
C PHE A 72 17.35 6.49 -0.28
N ASP A 73 17.66 7.29 -1.32
CA ASP A 73 18.91 8.08 -1.40
C ASP A 73 18.73 9.52 -0.87
N ASP A 74 17.56 10.15 -1.10
CA ASP A 74 17.34 11.56 -0.77
C ASP A 74 17.15 11.82 0.75
N ASP A 75 17.07 10.77 1.58
CA ASP A 75 16.99 10.88 3.05
C ASP A 75 18.29 11.50 3.68
N LEU A 76 19.34 11.70 2.86
CA LEU A 76 20.55 12.44 3.22
C LEU A 76 20.45 13.98 3.05
N SER A 77 19.56 14.50 2.19
CA SER A 77 19.40 15.95 2.00
C SER A 77 18.54 16.61 3.11
N SER A 78 17.69 15.81 3.75
CA SER A 78 16.64 16.29 4.67
C SER A 78 17.14 16.76 6.05
N PHE A 79 18.37 16.40 6.43
CA PHE A 79 18.97 16.61 7.76
C PHE A 79 19.67 17.97 7.96
N ASP A 80 19.31 18.98 7.17
CA ASP A 80 19.80 20.37 7.27
C ASP A 80 19.22 21.12 8.51
N LEU A 81 19.18 20.45 9.67
CA LEU A 81 18.51 20.91 10.91
C LEU A 81 19.17 22.15 11.53
N VAL A 82 20.44 22.41 11.19
CA VAL A 82 21.07 23.72 11.37
C VAL A 82 21.97 23.99 10.16
N GLY A 83 21.37 24.60 9.13
CA GLY A 83 21.89 24.83 7.78
C GLY A 83 23.39 24.73 7.51
N SER A 84 23.76 23.75 6.70
CA SER A 84 25.10 23.56 6.15
C SER A 84 25.63 24.78 5.39
N ASP A 85 24.74 25.54 4.74
CA ASP A 85 25.11 26.73 3.96
C ASP A 85 25.50 27.95 4.81
N TRP A 86 24.80 28.27 5.92
CA TRP A 86 25.26 29.39 6.77
C TRP A 86 26.56 29.04 7.50
N ILE A 87 26.80 27.76 7.81
CA ILE A 87 28.12 27.30 8.31
C ILE A 87 29.20 27.48 7.22
N ARG A 88 28.91 27.12 5.97
CA ARG A 88 29.83 27.34 4.83
C ARG A 88 30.12 28.82 4.62
N VAL A 89 29.10 29.67 4.54
CA VAL A 89 29.22 31.13 4.32
C VAL A 89 29.92 31.84 5.48
N LEU A 90 29.67 31.44 6.74
CA LEU A 90 30.51 31.91 7.84
C LEU A 90 31.95 31.42 7.67
N SER A 91 32.18 30.15 7.36
CA SER A 91 33.54 29.60 7.27
C SER A 91 34.38 30.23 6.16
N SER A 92 33.80 30.56 5.00
CA SER A 92 34.50 31.27 3.93
C SER A 92 34.83 32.70 4.33
N THR A 93 33.88 33.41 4.95
CA THR A 93 34.03 34.83 5.33
C THR A 93 34.96 35.02 6.53
N PHE A 94 34.94 34.11 7.51
CA PHE A 94 35.80 34.14 8.69
C PHE A 94 37.18 33.51 8.47
N SER A 95 37.41 32.79 7.37
CA SER A 95 38.68 32.09 7.08
C SER A 95 39.91 32.98 7.29
N ALA A 96 39.89 34.22 6.80
CA ALA A 96 40.97 35.19 6.90
C ALA A 96 41.14 35.88 8.27
N GLN A 97 40.16 35.76 9.18
CA GLN A 97 40.23 36.30 10.56
C GLN A 97 40.34 35.21 11.63
N ARG A 98 40.19 33.94 11.24
CA ARG A 98 40.10 32.76 12.10
C ARG A 98 41.19 32.70 13.15
N ASP A 99 42.45 32.80 12.75
CA ASP A 99 43.59 32.57 13.65
C ASP A 99 43.72 33.66 14.73
N ARG A 100 43.25 34.89 14.45
CA ARG A 100 43.16 35.97 15.46
C ARG A 100 42.02 35.73 16.45
N LEU A 101 40.87 35.29 15.97
CA LEU A 101 39.72 34.96 16.81
C LEU A 101 39.98 33.73 17.70
N GLU A 102 40.69 32.72 17.20
CA GLU A 102 41.00 31.49 17.93
C GLU A 102 41.87 31.70 19.18
N GLN A 103 42.68 32.76 19.25
CA GLN A 103 43.45 33.11 20.45
C GLN A 103 42.57 33.66 21.59
N THR A 104 41.43 34.26 21.26
CA THR A 104 40.52 34.85 22.26
C THR A 104 39.86 33.79 23.16
N PRO A 105 39.41 34.15 24.38
CA PRO A 105 38.60 33.25 25.20
C PRO A 105 37.29 32.83 24.50
N PHE A 106 36.71 33.74 23.72
CA PHE A 106 35.50 33.51 22.94
C PHE A 106 35.72 32.46 21.84
N GLY A 107 36.76 32.61 21.01
CA GLY A 107 37.09 31.67 19.95
C GLY A 107 37.39 30.26 20.47
N ARG A 108 38.07 30.13 21.61
CA ARG A 108 38.28 28.83 22.28
C ARG A 108 36.98 28.19 22.77
N LYS A 109 36.01 28.99 23.27
CA LYS A 109 34.68 28.52 23.66
C LYS A 109 33.83 28.13 22.44
N PHE A 110 33.88 28.93 21.38
CA PHE A 110 33.21 28.68 20.10
C PHE A 110 33.73 27.41 19.41
N ARG A 111 35.06 27.20 19.33
CA ARG A 111 35.64 25.96 18.80
C ARG A 111 35.17 24.73 19.59
N LYS A 112 35.14 24.79 20.94
CA LYS A 112 34.59 23.69 21.77
C LYS A 112 33.11 23.39 21.47
N LEU A 113 32.28 24.40 21.21
CA LEU A 113 30.89 24.21 20.80
C LEU A 113 30.80 23.57 19.40
N VAL A 114 31.52 24.12 18.41
CA VAL A 114 31.56 23.59 17.03
C VAL A 114 32.06 22.14 16.99
N ASP A 115 33.11 21.80 17.74
CA ASP A 115 33.65 20.44 17.78
C ASP A 115 32.72 19.48 18.54
N THR A 116 31.98 19.96 19.54
CA THR A 116 30.92 19.16 20.20
C THR A 116 29.78 18.89 19.23
N GLN A 117 29.34 19.90 18.47
CA GLN A 117 28.26 19.77 17.50
C GLN A 117 28.66 18.87 16.33
N LYS A 118 29.91 18.96 15.83
CA LYS A 118 30.48 18.00 14.87
C LYS A 118 30.48 16.56 15.39
N ARG A 119 30.81 16.32 16.68
CA ARG A 119 30.73 14.97 17.28
C ARG A 119 29.29 14.47 17.31
N ILE A 120 28.33 15.31 17.67
CA ILE A 120 26.90 14.95 17.68
C ILE A 120 26.44 14.57 16.27
N VAL A 121 26.73 15.40 15.27
CA VAL A 121 26.39 15.15 13.85
C VAL A 121 27.08 13.87 13.34
N ASN A 122 28.37 13.68 13.58
CA ASN A 122 29.09 12.48 13.14
C ASN A 122 28.57 11.20 13.83
N ASN A 123 28.18 11.27 15.11
CA ASN A 123 27.57 10.15 15.81
C ASN A 123 26.18 9.82 15.25
N GLN A 124 25.36 10.83 14.93
CA GLN A 124 24.07 10.65 14.26
C GLN A 124 24.26 10.06 12.85
N LEU A 125 25.20 10.57 12.06
CA LEU A 125 25.52 10.06 10.72
C LEU A 125 26.01 8.60 10.78
N ARG A 126 26.81 8.23 11.79
CA ARG A 126 27.24 6.84 12.02
C ARG A 126 26.06 5.94 12.41
N LEU A 127 25.15 6.41 13.27
CA LEU A 127 23.94 5.67 13.64
C LEU A 127 23.02 5.45 12.43
N LEU A 128 22.82 6.48 11.59
CA LEU A 128 22.06 6.37 10.33
C LEU A 128 22.70 5.34 9.38
N LYS A 129 24.01 5.44 9.11
CA LYS A 129 24.73 4.46 8.28
C LYS A 129 24.66 3.02 8.81
N MET A 130 24.65 2.83 10.14
CA MET A 130 24.44 1.50 10.74
C MET A 130 22.98 1.03 10.61
N GLN A 131 21.99 1.92 10.69
CA GLN A 131 20.57 1.59 10.45
C GLN A 131 20.24 1.33 8.96
N GLN A 132 21.03 1.91 8.06
CA GLN A 132 20.99 1.67 6.60
C GLN A 132 21.82 0.44 6.18
N SER A 133 22.57 -0.19 7.08
CA SER A 133 23.36 -1.38 6.73
C SER A 133 22.44 -2.52 6.24
N PRO A 134 22.85 -3.30 5.21
CA PRO A 134 22.01 -4.37 4.66
C PRO A 134 21.54 -5.39 5.70
N GLU A 135 22.35 -5.66 6.73
CA GLU A 135 21.94 -6.47 7.87
C GLU A 135 20.81 -5.83 8.71
N ALA A 136 20.92 -4.54 9.04
CA ALA A 136 19.92 -3.86 9.86
C ALA A 136 18.58 -3.74 9.13
N VAL A 137 18.61 -3.46 7.82
CA VAL A 137 17.44 -3.50 6.93
C VAL A 137 16.85 -4.90 6.92
N LYS A 138 17.63 -5.93 6.57
CA LYS A 138 17.18 -7.34 6.53
C LYS A 138 16.64 -7.86 7.88
N LYS A 139 17.15 -7.37 9.01
CA LYS A 139 16.63 -7.67 10.36
C LYS A 139 15.28 -6.98 10.62
N ARG A 140 15.12 -5.72 10.22
CA ARG A 140 13.85 -4.96 10.32
C ARG A 140 12.77 -5.54 9.41
N ASP A 141 13.10 -5.85 8.17
CA ASP A 141 12.17 -6.38 7.16
C ASP A 141 11.65 -7.78 7.55
N LYS A 142 12.53 -8.63 8.12
CA LYS A 142 12.13 -9.91 8.72
C LYS A 142 11.18 -9.73 9.90
N LEU A 143 11.45 -8.78 10.80
CA LEU A 143 10.58 -8.50 11.95
C LEU A 143 9.22 -7.97 11.49
N ALA A 144 9.19 -7.03 10.55
CA ALA A 144 7.97 -6.52 9.93
C ALA A 144 7.17 -7.65 9.27
N PHE A 145 7.83 -8.53 8.51
CA PHE A 145 7.20 -9.70 7.88
C PHE A 145 6.54 -10.61 8.91
N VAL A 146 7.27 -11.02 9.96
CA VAL A 146 6.73 -11.90 11.02
C VAL A 146 5.56 -11.24 11.75
N VAL A 147 5.67 -9.96 12.11
CA VAL A 147 4.59 -9.21 12.79
C VAL A 147 3.38 -9.05 11.87
N GLY A 148 3.58 -8.75 10.58
CA GLY A 148 2.50 -8.56 9.60
C GLY A 148 1.73 -9.84 9.31
N VAL A 149 2.43 -10.96 9.09
CA VAL A 149 1.81 -12.29 8.91
C VAL A 149 1.12 -12.76 10.19
N THR A 150 1.73 -12.52 11.37
CA THR A 150 1.11 -12.83 12.66
C THR A 150 -0.16 -12.04 12.89
N ASN A 151 -0.15 -10.73 12.64
CA ASN A 151 -1.35 -9.90 12.71
C ASN A 151 -2.47 -10.44 11.80
N MET A 152 -2.15 -10.93 10.60
CA MET A 152 -3.16 -11.48 9.68
C MET A 152 -3.83 -12.73 10.26
N TRP A 153 -3.07 -13.76 10.66
CA TRP A 153 -3.68 -15.00 11.17
C TRP A 153 -4.29 -14.84 12.56
N VAL A 154 -3.71 -13.99 13.44
CA VAL A 154 -4.31 -13.65 14.74
C VAL A 154 -5.65 -12.93 14.54
N THR A 155 -5.74 -11.97 13.60
CA THR A 155 -7.02 -11.33 13.28
C THR A 155 -8.04 -12.37 12.79
N ALA A 156 -7.66 -13.26 11.88
CA ALA A 156 -8.56 -14.29 11.36
C ALA A 156 -9.07 -15.27 12.45
N LEU A 157 -8.19 -15.73 13.35
CA LEU A 157 -8.58 -16.57 14.48
C LEU A 157 -9.49 -15.83 15.47
N LEU A 158 -9.18 -14.58 15.81
CA LEU A 158 -10.02 -13.78 16.70
C LEU A 158 -11.44 -13.58 16.12
N VAL A 159 -11.59 -13.35 14.81
CA VAL A 159 -12.91 -13.27 14.16
C VAL A 159 -13.72 -14.57 14.28
N GLY A 160 -13.05 -15.73 14.21
CA GLY A 160 -13.71 -17.04 14.32
C GLY A 160 -14.00 -17.49 15.75
N VAL A 161 -13.13 -17.14 16.71
CA VAL A 161 -13.17 -17.66 18.09
C VAL A 161 -13.81 -16.67 19.07
N TRP A 162 -13.33 -15.42 19.10
CA TRP A 162 -13.76 -14.36 20.03
C TRP A 162 -13.96 -13.03 19.28
N PRO A 163 -14.96 -12.92 18.37
CA PRO A 163 -15.21 -11.70 17.61
C PRO A 163 -15.45 -10.46 18.49
N GLU A 164 -15.87 -10.65 19.73
CA GLU A 164 -16.12 -9.62 20.72
C GLU A 164 -14.83 -8.87 21.16
N VAL A 165 -13.65 -9.49 20.99
CA VAL A 165 -12.35 -8.88 21.30
C VAL A 165 -11.87 -7.95 20.18
N ILE A 166 -12.37 -8.12 18.94
CA ILE A 166 -11.87 -7.41 17.76
C ILE A 166 -11.90 -5.87 17.91
N PRO A 167 -12.95 -5.22 18.42
CA PRO A 167 -12.97 -3.76 18.51
C PRO A 167 -11.86 -3.19 19.40
N TRP A 168 -11.56 -3.85 20.52
CA TRP A 168 -10.45 -3.46 21.40
C TRP A 168 -9.08 -3.80 20.81
N PHE A 169 -8.96 -4.97 20.16
CA PHE A 169 -7.77 -5.33 19.39
C PHE A 169 -7.48 -4.31 18.27
N TYR A 170 -8.51 -3.83 17.57
CA TYR A 170 -8.43 -2.75 16.58
C TYR A 170 -7.96 -1.44 17.20
N VAL A 171 -8.51 -1.00 18.35
CA VAL A 171 -8.08 0.22 19.03
C VAL A 171 -6.58 0.15 19.40
N VAL A 172 -6.14 -0.94 20.03
CA VAL A 172 -4.73 -1.14 20.43
C VAL A 172 -3.81 -1.20 19.21
N LYS A 173 -4.17 -2.01 18.20
CA LYS A 173 -3.43 -2.15 16.94
C LYS A 173 -3.28 -0.79 16.23
N THR A 174 -4.37 -0.05 16.09
CA THR A 174 -4.39 1.25 15.42
C THR A 174 -3.57 2.28 16.18
N PHE A 175 -3.68 2.34 17.52
CA PHE A 175 -2.85 3.21 18.33
C PHE A 175 -1.35 2.93 18.14
N VAL A 176 -0.93 1.67 18.28
CA VAL A 176 0.48 1.26 18.15
C VAL A 176 1.02 1.58 16.74
N LEU A 177 0.30 1.22 15.68
CA LEU A 177 0.72 1.47 14.30
C LEU A 177 0.76 2.97 13.97
N LEU A 178 -0.25 3.75 14.38
CA LEU A 178 -0.29 5.19 14.12
C LEU A 178 0.76 5.96 14.91
N MET A 179 1.08 5.57 16.15
CA MET A 179 2.18 6.20 16.91
C MET A 179 3.54 5.90 16.27
N MET A 180 3.79 4.67 15.81
CA MET A 180 5.00 4.36 15.04
C MET A 180 5.08 5.14 13.73
N ARG A 181 3.98 5.20 12.96
CA ARG A 181 3.91 6.00 11.73
C ARG A 181 4.15 7.49 12.00
N LEU A 182 3.60 8.06 13.06
CA LEU A 182 3.83 9.45 13.44
C LEU A 182 5.31 9.75 13.68
N ILE A 183 6.04 8.85 14.35
CA ILE A 183 7.48 9.01 14.59
C ILE A 183 8.27 8.98 13.27
N VAL A 184 7.91 8.09 12.33
CA VAL A 184 8.55 8.00 11.00
C VAL A 184 8.21 9.21 10.11
N TYR A 185 6.93 9.56 9.98
CA TYR A 185 6.45 10.66 9.13
C TYR A 185 6.82 12.05 9.71
N ARG A 186 7.11 12.15 11.02
CA ARG A 186 7.77 13.34 11.59
C ARG A 186 9.19 13.51 11.04
N ARG A 187 9.98 12.43 10.94
CA ARG A 187 11.35 12.45 10.41
C ARG A 187 11.36 12.76 8.91
N LYS A 188 10.56 12.04 8.11
CA LYS A 188 10.41 12.26 6.65
C LYS A 188 9.67 13.56 6.25
N ARG A 189 9.25 14.41 7.20
CA ARG A 189 8.39 15.61 6.96
C ARG A 189 6.99 15.31 6.35
N TRP A 190 6.58 14.05 6.26
CA TRP A 190 5.29 13.58 5.69
C TRP A 190 4.08 13.64 6.65
N HIS A 191 4.25 14.13 7.87
CA HIS A 191 3.22 14.06 8.91
C HIS A 191 1.94 14.87 8.60
N TYR A 192 1.89 15.71 7.56
CA TYR A 192 0.63 16.31 7.11
C TYR A 192 -0.26 15.33 6.32
N PHE A 193 0.31 14.26 5.76
CA PHE A 193 -0.44 13.10 5.23
C PHE A 193 -1.29 12.41 6.31
N MET A 194 -0.93 12.52 7.59
CA MET A 194 -1.69 11.90 8.69
C MET A 194 -3.00 12.64 9.06
N PHE A 195 -3.32 13.73 8.36
CA PHE A 195 -4.63 14.41 8.46
C PHE A 195 -5.62 13.95 7.39
N ASP A 196 -5.20 13.06 6.48
CA ASP A 196 -6.05 12.55 5.40
C ASP A 196 -7.26 11.75 5.92
N MET A 197 -8.31 11.69 5.11
CA MET A 197 -9.65 11.22 5.52
C MET A 197 -9.66 9.83 6.18
N CYS A 198 -8.79 8.90 5.76
CA CYS A 198 -8.72 7.57 6.39
C CYS A 198 -8.27 7.64 7.87
N TYR A 199 -7.29 8.48 8.22
CA TYR A 199 -6.90 8.71 9.62
C TYR A 199 -8.05 9.32 10.43
N PHE A 200 -8.79 10.26 9.85
CA PHE A 200 -9.98 10.84 10.47
C PHE A 200 -11.09 9.80 10.70
N VAL A 201 -11.36 8.92 9.74
CA VAL A 201 -12.36 7.84 9.91
C VAL A 201 -11.92 6.79 10.94
N ASN A 202 -10.61 6.51 11.04
CA ASN A 202 -10.10 5.66 12.13
C ASN A 202 -10.32 6.33 13.50
N ALA A 203 -10.05 7.63 13.61
CA ALA A 203 -10.33 8.40 14.84
C ALA A 203 -11.84 8.47 15.16
N LEU A 204 -12.70 8.61 14.14
CA LEU A 204 -14.16 8.60 14.27
C LEU A 204 -14.69 7.24 14.76
N LEU A 205 -14.12 6.13 14.27
CA LEU A 205 -14.45 4.80 14.77
C LEU A 205 -13.94 4.59 16.20
N ILE A 206 -12.71 5.00 16.53
CA ILE A 206 -12.19 4.94 17.91
C ILE A 206 -13.08 5.76 18.86
N LEU A 207 -13.53 6.94 18.43
CA LEU A 207 -14.49 7.77 19.17
C LEU A 207 -15.81 7.02 19.42
N TYR A 208 -16.39 6.43 18.38
CA TYR A 208 -17.64 5.67 18.48
C TYR A 208 -17.52 4.39 19.35
N LEU A 209 -16.36 3.73 19.34
CA LEU A 209 -16.09 2.58 20.22
C LEU A 209 -15.90 3.00 21.69
N ALA A 210 -15.28 4.16 21.94
CA ALA A 210 -14.96 4.63 23.28
C ALA A 210 -16.11 5.36 24.00
N PHE A 211 -16.96 6.09 23.28
CA PHE A 211 -18.06 6.86 23.86
C PHE A 211 -19.34 6.01 23.98
N PRO A 212 -19.90 5.83 25.18
CA PRO A 212 -21.12 5.04 25.37
C PRO A 212 -22.34 5.79 24.83
N GLY A 213 -22.94 5.28 23.76
CA GLY A 213 -24.20 5.81 23.23
C GLY A 213 -24.56 5.32 21.83
N SER A 214 -25.81 4.90 21.63
CA SER A 214 -26.34 4.46 20.34
C SER A 214 -26.69 5.63 19.42
N HIS A 215 -25.72 6.53 19.18
CA HIS A 215 -25.87 7.70 18.31
C HIS A 215 -25.97 7.28 16.84
N ALA A 216 -27.19 6.99 16.36
CA ALA A 216 -27.46 6.48 15.01
C ALA A 216 -26.79 7.30 13.89
N ASN A 217 -26.75 8.64 14.00
CA ASN A 217 -26.10 9.50 13.00
C ASN A 217 -24.56 9.39 13.00
N LEU A 218 -23.93 9.21 14.17
CA LEU A 218 -22.49 8.98 14.29
C LEU A 218 -22.12 7.60 13.74
N PHE A 219 -22.91 6.57 14.07
CA PHE A 219 -22.74 5.24 13.50
C PHE A 219 -22.94 5.26 11.97
N ALA A 220 -23.98 5.92 11.46
CA ALA A 220 -24.24 6.04 10.03
C ALA A 220 -23.09 6.73 9.29
N ALA A 221 -22.60 7.88 9.80
CA ALA A 221 -21.44 8.56 9.23
C ALA A 221 -20.17 7.68 9.24
N THR A 222 -19.91 7.00 10.36
CA THR A 222 -18.74 6.11 10.50
C THR A 222 -18.86 4.91 9.55
N TRP A 223 -20.06 4.33 9.43
CA TRP A 223 -20.34 3.20 8.53
C TRP A 223 -20.15 3.57 7.06
N GLY A 224 -20.79 4.65 6.61
CA GLY A 224 -20.75 5.07 5.21
C GLY A 224 -19.36 5.52 4.78
N LEU A 225 -18.59 6.17 5.66
CA LEU A 225 -17.21 6.54 5.36
C LEU A 225 -16.24 5.34 5.40
N ALA A 226 -16.38 4.43 6.38
CA ALA A 226 -15.52 3.26 6.50
C ALA A 226 -15.74 2.23 5.39
N ASN A 227 -17.00 1.84 5.13
CA ASN A 227 -17.34 0.81 4.13
C ASN A 227 -17.35 1.37 2.69
N GLY A 228 -17.34 2.70 2.53
CA GLY A 228 -17.34 3.37 1.23
C GLY A 228 -15.95 3.87 0.84
N PRO A 229 -15.67 5.18 0.93
CA PRO A 229 -14.42 5.78 0.43
C PRO A 229 -13.15 5.25 1.09
N VAL A 230 -13.21 4.72 2.32
CA VAL A 230 -12.05 4.12 3.02
C VAL A 230 -11.81 2.67 2.57
N LEU A 231 -12.84 1.83 2.45
CA LEU A 231 -12.70 0.47 1.92
C LEU A 231 -12.26 0.48 0.44
N ILE A 232 -12.94 1.29 -0.39
CA ILE A 232 -12.70 1.36 -1.84
C ILE A 232 -11.34 2.01 -2.17
N ALA A 233 -10.77 2.78 -1.23
CA ALA A 233 -9.41 3.33 -1.33
C ALA A 233 -8.32 2.25 -1.40
N ILE A 234 -8.61 1.01 -0.96
CA ILE A 234 -7.70 -0.13 -1.17
C ILE A 234 -7.48 -0.36 -2.68
N THR A 235 -8.55 -0.37 -3.46
CA THR A 235 -8.50 -0.52 -4.92
C THR A 235 -8.07 0.77 -5.60
N ALA A 236 -8.68 1.91 -5.26
CA ALA A 236 -8.45 3.19 -5.95
C ALA A 236 -7.00 3.70 -5.83
N TRP A 237 -6.37 3.54 -4.66
CA TRP A 237 -4.98 3.94 -4.41
C TRP A 237 -3.98 2.77 -4.49
N ARG A 238 -4.43 1.60 -4.98
CA ARG A 238 -3.63 0.38 -5.14
C ARG A 238 -2.83 0.01 -3.89
N ASN A 239 -3.49 0.00 -2.73
CA ASN A 239 -2.86 -0.48 -1.50
C ASN A 239 -2.48 -1.96 -1.67
N SER A 240 -1.33 -2.34 -1.10
CA SER A 240 -0.69 -3.64 -1.34
C SER A 240 -0.37 -4.36 -0.02
N LEU A 241 -0.70 -5.64 0.06
CA LEU A 241 -0.35 -6.52 1.18
C LEU A 241 1.13 -6.95 1.08
N VAL A 242 2.03 -6.09 1.57
CA VAL A 242 3.49 -6.28 1.47
C VAL A 242 4.07 -6.42 2.88
N PHE A 243 4.05 -7.64 3.43
CA PHE A 243 4.34 -7.91 4.84
C PHE A 243 5.67 -7.36 5.36
N HIS A 244 6.73 -7.31 4.54
CA HIS A 244 8.03 -6.78 4.95
C HIS A 244 8.06 -5.24 5.08
N SER A 245 7.09 -4.53 4.51
CA SER A 245 6.97 -3.07 4.64
C SER A 245 5.90 -2.70 5.65
N LEU A 246 6.34 -2.34 6.86
CA LEU A 246 5.46 -1.84 7.92
C LEU A 246 4.60 -0.65 7.45
N ASP A 247 5.09 0.16 6.51
CA ASP A 247 4.33 1.27 5.95
C ASP A 247 3.20 0.80 5.01
N LYS A 248 3.49 -0.05 4.01
CA LYS A 248 2.43 -0.57 3.12
C LYS A 248 1.39 -1.38 3.92
N VAL A 249 1.83 -2.16 4.93
CA VAL A 249 0.93 -2.86 5.87
C VAL A 249 0.09 -1.88 6.69
N THR A 250 0.66 -0.84 7.30
CA THR A 250 -0.10 0.14 8.07
C THR A 250 -1.10 0.89 7.20
N SER A 251 -0.73 1.22 5.95
CA SER A 251 -1.64 1.82 4.97
C SER A 251 -2.79 0.88 4.61
N LEU A 252 -2.57 -0.42 4.43
CA LEU A 252 -3.67 -1.36 4.21
C LEU A 252 -4.58 -1.48 5.44
N LEU A 253 -4.01 -1.59 6.64
CA LEU A 253 -4.78 -1.78 7.88
C LEU A 253 -5.70 -0.59 8.21
N ILE A 254 -5.24 0.66 8.05
CA ILE A 254 -6.11 1.84 8.26
C ILE A 254 -7.26 1.96 7.24
N HIS A 255 -7.23 1.20 6.14
CA HIS A 255 -8.33 1.12 5.18
C HIS A 255 -9.22 -0.12 5.37
N PHE A 256 -8.64 -1.25 5.80
CA PHE A 256 -9.35 -2.53 5.92
C PHE A 256 -9.92 -2.81 7.31
N ASP A 257 -9.20 -2.47 8.39
CA ASP A 257 -9.64 -2.79 9.75
C ASP A 257 -10.91 -2.03 10.19
N PRO A 258 -11.15 -0.74 9.81
CA PRO A 258 -12.39 -0.05 10.19
C PRO A 258 -13.68 -0.70 9.67
N PRO A 259 -13.85 -0.99 8.36
CA PRO A 259 -15.04 -1.68 7.86
C PRO A 259 -15.11 -3.14 8.35
N LEU A 260 -13.99 -3.84 8.52
CA LEU A 260 -13.96 -5.17 9.15
C LEU A 260 -14.51 -5.14 10.58
N THR A 261 -14.04 -4.21 11.41
CA THR A 261 -14.49 -4.05 12.80
C THR A 261 -15.98 -3.74 12.88
N LEU A 262 -16.47 -2.83 12.02
CA LEU A 262 -17.89 -2.52 11.92
C LEU A 262 -18.73 -3.71 11.45
N PHE A 263 -18.25 -4.47 10.46
CA PHE A 263 -18.88 -5.71 10.01
C PHE A 263 -19.02 -6.72 11.14
N ILE A 264 -18.00 -6.86 11.98
CA ILE A 264 -17.99 -7.81 13.11
C ILE A 264 -19.01 -7.41 14.17
N CYS A 265 -19.03 -6.14 14.61
CA CYS A 265 -20.04 -5.63 15.54
C CYS A 265 -21.46 -5.77 15.00
N ARG A 266 -21.66 -5.55 13.69
CA ARG A 266 -22.98 -5.55 13.04
C ARG A 266 -23.51 -6.95 12.70
N TRP A 267 -22.63 -7.91 12.40
CA TRP A 267 -23.00 -9.17 11.74
C TRP A 267 -22.40 -10.45 12.33
N VAL A 268 -21.46 -10.38 13.28
CA VAL A 268 -20.71 -11.56 13.78
C VAL A 268 -20.87 -11.73 15.30
N VAL A 269 -20.76 -10.66 16.08
CA VAL A 269 -20.95 -10.66 17.54
C VAL A 269 -22.33 -11.21 17.91
N LYS A 270 -22.39 -12.18 18.83
CA LYS A 270 -23.66 -12.77 19.33
C LYS A 270 -23.87 -12.46 20.82
N PRO A 271 -25.11 -12.23 21.28
CA PRO A 271 -25.35 -11.68 22.62
C PRO A 271 -25.48 -12.75 23.71
N HIS A 272 -25.80 -13.99 23.30
CA HIS A 272 -25.98 -15.11 24.22
C HIS A 272 -24.66 -15.71 24.73
N HIS A 273 -23.51 -15.23 24.23
CA HIS A 273 -22.21 -15.51 24.83
C HIS A 273 -22.07 -14.69 26.11
N GLN A 274 -22.00 -15.33 27.28
CA GLN A 274 -21.79 -14.63 28.57
C GLN A 274 -20.49 -13.80 28.61
N HIS A 275 -19.54 -14.07 27.72
CA HIS A 275 -18.32 -13.28 27.54
C HIS A 275 -18.55 -11.96 26.80
N ALA A 276 -19.51 -11.90 25.85
CA ALA A 276 -19.83 -10.68 25.10
C ALA A 276 -20.24 -9.54 26.04
N LEU A 277 -21.17 -9.85 26.96
CA LEU A 277 -21.68 -8.96 28.02
C LEU A 277 -20.61 -8.49 29.03
N ARG A 278 -19.39 -9.04 28.99
CA ARG A 278 -18.25 -8.64 29.85
C ARG A 278 -17.16 -7.88 29.10
N ILE A 279 -17.21 -7.87 27.76
CA ILE A 279 -16.15 -7.35 26.88
C ILE A 279 -16.65 -6.15 26.07
N LEU A 280 -17.91 -6.17 25.62
CA LEU A 280 -18.49 -5.11 24.80
C LEU A 280 -19.53 -4.29 25.59
N PRO A 281 -19.44 -2.95 25.57
CA PRO A 281 -20.51 -2.07 26.03
C PRO A 281 -21.83 -2.31 25.29
N ASP A 282 -22.95 -2.06 25.97
CA ASP A 282 -24.30 -2.31 25.45
C ASP A 282 -24.59 -1.63 24.12
N HIS A 283 -24.04 -0.43 23.88
CA HIS A 283 -24.25 0.28 22.60
C HIS A 283 -23.58 -0.42 21.42
N LEU A 284 -22.43 -1.09 21.63
CA LEU A 284 -21.80 -1.92 20.61
C LEU A 284 -22.51 -3.26 20.45
N LEU A 285 -22.99 -3.86 21.54
CA LEU A 285 -23.76 -5.10 21.49
C LEU A 285 -25.13 -4.91 20.80
N SER A 286 -25.73 -3.72 20.94
CA SER A 286 -26.97 -3.34 20.27
C SER A 286 -26.87 -3.38 18.74
N LEU A 287 -25.67 -3.25 18.18
CA LEU A 287 -25.46 -3.30 16.72
C LEU A 287 -25.76 -4.68 16.10
N SER A 288 -25.71 -5.78 16.86
CA SER A 288 -26.08 -7.10 16.35
C SER A 288 -27.51 -7.53 16.73
N THR A 289 -28.09 -6.98 17.80
CA THR A 289 -29.45 -7.31 18.27
C THR A 289 -30.53 -6.38 17.74
N ASN A 290 -30.34 -5.08 17.93
CA ASN A 290 -31.30 -4.03 17.60
C ASN A 290 -30.56 -2.88 16.89
N PRO A 291 -29.99 -3.17 15.69
CA PRO A 291 -29.26 -2.18 14.91
C PRO A 291 -30.15 -0.97 14.59
N PRO A 292 -29.63 0.27 14.67
CA PRO A 292 -30.44 1.46 14.40
C PRO A 292 -30.99 1.45 12.97
N ASP A 293 -32.31 1.57 12.80
CA ASP A 293 -32.88 1.63 11.45
C ASP A 293 -32.50 2.94 10.76
N ILE A 294 -31.51 2.84 9.87
CA ILE A 294 -30.92 3.95 9.14
C ILE A 294 -31.46 3.93 7.72
N SER A 295 -32.05 5.04 7.28
CA SER A 295 -32.48 5.20 5.89
C SER A 295 -31.30 5.47 4.95
N PHE A 296 -31.47 5.20 3.65
CA PHE A 296 -30.48 5.56 2.62
C PHE A 296 -30.12 7.06 2.70
N SER A 297 -31.12 7.93 2.80
CA SER A 297 -30.94 9.37 2.89
C SER A 297 -30.17 9.78 4.14
N GLN A 298 -30.42 9.14 5.29
CA GLN A 298 -29.67 9.38 6.53
C GLN A 298 -28.21 8.93 6.37
N MET A 299 -27.96 7.72 5.86
CA MET A 299 -26.60 7.22 5.59
C MET A 299 -25.80 8.16 4.69
N MET A 300 -26.41 8.63 3.60
CA MET A 300 -25.81 9.61 2.68
C MET A 300 -25.56 10.94 3.37
N LEU A 301 -26.57 11.56 3.98
CA LEU A 301 -26.48 12.91 4.54
C LEU A 301 -25.51 12.98 5.72
N THR A 302 -25.50 12.01 6.64
CA THR A 302 -24.57 12.04 7.78
C THR A 302 -23.13 11.81 7.33
N SER A 303 -22.89 10.84 6.43
CA SER A 303 -21.55 10.57 5.89
C SER A 303 -21.00 11.75 5.09
N VAL A 304 -21.83 12.38 4.24
CA VAL A 304 -21.44 13.55 3.45
C VAL A 304 -21.23 14.78 4.34
N ALA A 305 -22.07 15.03 5.34
CA ALA A 305 -21.86 16.13 6.28
C ALA A 305 -20.56 15.97 7.08
N THR A 306 -20.28 14.75 7.58
CA THR A 306 -19.04 14.43 8.29
C THR A 306 -17.81 14.50 7.37
N TYR A 307 -17.92 14.11 6.10
CA TYR A 307 -16.86 14.34 5.11
C TYR A 307 -16.63 15.83 4.83
N VAL A 308 -17.68 16.62 4.60
CA VAL A 308 -17.58 18.06 4.32
C VAL A 308 -16.97 18.81 5.51
N PHE A 309 -17.34 18.43 6.74
CA PHE A 309 -16.70 18.93 7.97
C PHE A 309 -15.19 18.65 7.99
N TRP A 310 -14.79 17.38 7.78
CA TRP A 310 -13.36 17.03 7.68
C TRP A 310 -12.67 17.79 6.54
N GLN A 311 -13.30 17.89 5.38
CA GLN A 311 -12.73 18.50 4.18
C GLN A 311 -12.48 20.00 4.37
N ALA A 312 -13.40 20.70 5.05
CA ALA A 312 -13.25 22.11 5.42
C ALA A 312 -12.16 22.30 6.49
N ALA A 313 -12.14 21.45 7.53
CA ALA A 313 -11.11 21.47 8.56
C ALA A 313 -9.71 21.21 8.00
N TYR A 314 -9.58 20.25 7.07
CA TYR A 314 -8.36 19.96 6.33
C TYR A 314 -7.92 21.15 5.47
N TRP A 315 -8.84 21.77 4.73
CA TRP A 315 -8.52 22.95 3.91
C TRP A 315 -7.99 24.10 4.77
N VAL A 316 -8.65 24.43 5.87
CA VAL A 316 -8.17 25.46 6.80
C VAL A 316 -6.81 25.07 7.40
N PHE A 317 -6.66 23.86 7.94
CA PHE A 317 -5.43 23.48 8.62
C PHE A 317 -4.22 23.35 7.67
N VAL A 318 -4.39 22.68 6.52
CA VAL A 318 -3.29 22.39 5.59
C VAL A 318 -3.06 23.54 4.61
N TRP A 319 -4.11 24.03 3.95
CA TRP A 319 -3.99 24.97 2.84
C TRP A 319 -4.03 26.44 3.24
N THR A 320 -4.48 26.80 4.45
CA THR A 320 -4.34 28.18 4.97
C THR A 320 -3.35 28.27 6.14
N MET A 321 -3.53 27.49 7.21
CA MET A 321 -2.70 27.60 8.42
C MET A 321 -1.28 27.00 8.29
N ARG A 322 -1.03 26.15 7.29
CA ARG A 322 0.28 25.47 7.07
C ARG A 322 0.81 25.59 5.64
N ALA A 323 0.30 26.56 4.89
CA ALA A 323 0.70 26.85 3.52
C ALA A 323 2.22 27.13 3.37
N ASP A 324 2.87 27.61 4.42
CA ASP A 324 4.33 27.78 4.50
C ASP A 324 5.07 26.43 4.48
N LYS A 325 4.57 25.41 5.20
CA LYS A 325 5.16 24.08 5.23
C LYS A 325 4.91 23.32 3.93
N ILE A 326 3.73 23.46 3.33
CA ILE A 326 3.45 22.84 2.03
C ILE A 326 4.34 23.45 0.93
N LYS A 327 4.57 24.77 0.94
CA LYS A 327 5.56 25.43 0.07
C LYS A 327 7.00 25.00 0.35
N ALA A 328 7.33 24.63 1.60
CA ALA A 328 8.62 24.08 2.00
C ALA A 328 8.76 22.56 1.77
N GLY A 329 7.95 21.97 0.88
CA GLY A 329 8.09 20.57 0.43
C GLY A 329 7.55 19.50 1.38
N TYR A 330 6.72 19.84 2.37
CA TYR A 330 6.12 18.84 3.25
C TYR A 330 4.98 18.08 2.53
N ALA A 331 5.01 16.75 2.59
CA ALA A 331 4.08 15.90 1.83
C ALA A 331 2.66 15.83 2.43
N THR A 332 1.68 15.79 1.53
CA THR A 332 0.23 15.59 1.73
C THR A 332 -0.31 14.67 0.65
N SER A 333 -1.50 14.08 0.84
CA SER A 333 -2.21 13.33 -0.22
C SER A 333 -2.32 14.13 -1.53
N THR A 334 -2.71 15.40 -1.46
CA THR A 334 -2.86 16.27 -2.63
C THR A 334 -1.53 16.48 -3.35
N THR A 335 -0.43 16.81 -2.66
CA THR A 335 0.87 16.98 -3.31
C THR A 335 1.41 15.66 -3.87
N TRP A 336 1.16 14.54 -3.20
CA TRP A 336 1.60 13.20 -3.64
C TRP A 336 0.87 12.75 -4.91
N MET A 337 -0.47 12.86 -4.95
CA MET A 337 -1.25 12.47 -6.12
C MET A 337 -1.09 13.45 -7.29
N LEU A 338 -0.78 14.72 -7.05
CA LEU A 338 -0.42 15.69 -8.10
C LEU A 338 1.07 15.59 -8.53
N ALA A 339 1.92 14.86 -7.82
CA ALA A 339 3.25 14.50 -8.29
C ALA A 339 3.20 13.30 -9.27
N ASN A 340 2.31 12.33 -9.03
CA ASN A 340 2.11 11.19 -9.93
C ASN A 340 1.42 11.63 -11.24
N GLN A 341 2.24 11.87 -12.27
CA GLN A 341 1.81 12.36 -13.58
C GLN A 341 0.90 11.40 -14.36
N GLN A 342 0.89 10.12 -13.98
CA GLN A 342 0.09 9.09 -14.65
C GLN A 342 -1.33 8.98 -14.07
N SER A 343 -1.55 9.53 -12.87
CA SER A 343 -2.86 9.47 -12.22
C SER A 343 -3.94 10.22 -13.03
N LEU A 344 -5.15 9.65 -13.10
CA LEU A 344 -6.30 10.32 -13.73
C LEU A 344 -6.59 11.68 -13.07
N ILE A 345 -6.31 11.78 -11.76
CA ILE A 345 -6.45 12.99 -10.95
C ILE A 345 -5.48 14.08 -11.42
N TYR A 346 -4.19 13.76 -11.62
CA TYR A 346 -3.23 14.69 -12.21
C TYR A 346 -3.66 15.11 -13.63
N ARG A 347 -4.07 14.15 -14.47
CA ARG A 347 -4.51 14.45 -15.85
C ARG A 347 -5.71 15.41 -15.89
N ALA A 348 -6.65 15.27 -14.96
CA ALA A 348 -7.76 16.20 -14.79
C ALA A 348 -7.31 17.56 -14.22
N ALA A 349 -6.50 17.57 -13.17
CA ALA A 349 -6.03 18.79 -12.50
C ALA A 349 -5.11 19.64 -13.38
N LYS A 350 -4.23 19.04 -14.20
CA LYS A 350 -3.29 19.73 -15.10
C LYS A 350 -3.97 20.63 -16.13
N ARG A 351 -5.25 20.40 -16.44
CA ARG A 351 -6.07 21.28 -17.29
C ARG A 351 -6.30 22.67 -16.66
N PHE A 352 -6.08 22.82 -15.36
CA PHE A 352 -6.27 24.06 -14.60
C PHE A 352 -4.92 24.66 -14.17
N ARG A 353 -4.88 25.99 -13.99
CA ARG A 353 -3.70 26.73 -13.50
C ARG A 353 -3.25 26.16 -12.13
N PRO A 354 -1.95 26.08 -11.82
CA PRO A 354 -1.43 25.47 -10.58
C PRO A 354 -2.14 25.92 -9.28
N ALA A 355 -2.50 27.21 -9.17
CA ALA A 355 -3.21 27.75 -8.01
C ALA A 355 -4.59 27.10 -7.73
N TYR A 356 -5.24 26.53 -8.74
CA TYR A 356 -6.54 25.85 -8.60
C TYR A 356 -6.43 24.33 -8.51
N GLN A 357 -5.26 23.74 -8.77
CA GLN A 357 -5.10 22.27 -8.78
C GLN A 357 -5.45 21.61 -7.43
N PRO A 358 -5.13 22.20 -6.26
CA PRO A 358 -5.63 21.69 -4.98
C PRO A 358 -7.16 21.71 -4.85
N ALA A 359 -7.83 22.75 -5.34
CA ALA A 359 -9.30 22.83 -5.28
C ALA A 359 -9.97 21.82 -6.23
N VAL A 360 -9.40 21.62 -7.43
CA VAL A 360 -9.84 20.58 -8.38
C VAL A 360 -9.63 19.18 -7.82
N PHE A 361 -8.51 18.94 -7.12
CA PHE A 361 -8.26 17.70 -6.39
C PHE A 361 -9.37 17.43 -5.35
N MET A 362 -9.70 18.41 -4.50
CA MET A 362 -10.77 18.24 -3.49
C MET A 362 -12.15 18.04 -4.13
N ALA A 363 -12.44 18.67 -5.28
CA ALA A 363 -13.69 18.45 -6.01
C ALA A 363 -13.79 17.00 -6.56
N ILE A 364 -12.68 16.46 -7.10
CA ILE A 364 -12.61 15.05 -7.52
C ILE A 364 -12.77 14.12 -6.31
N GLN A 365 -12.15 14.45 -5.17
CA GLN A 365 -12.30 13.69 -3.92
C GLN A 365 -13.75 13.69 -3.40
N LEU A 366 -14.48 14.81 -3.49
CA LEU A 366 -15.90 14.88 -3.14
C LEU A 366 -16.74 13.97 -4.05
N VAL A 367 -16.52 13.98 -5.36
CA VAL A 367 -17.23 13.09 -6.31
C VAL A 367 -16.93 11.61 -6.02
N TYR A 368 -15.67 11.27 -5.76
CA TYR A 368 -15.28 9.93 -5.31
C TYR A 368 -16.02 9.53 -4.02
N THR A 369 -16.05 10.40 -3.02
CA THR A 369 -16.75 10.15 -1.74
C THR A 369 -18.25 9.95 -1.94
N LEU A 370 -18.91 10.77 -2.76
CA LEU A 370 -20.35 10.64 -3.05
C LEU A 370 -20.68 9.29 -3.71
N ILE A 371 -19.90 8.88 -4.72
CA ILE A 371 -20.08 7.61 -5.43
C ILE A 371 -19.84 6.41 -4.50
N THR A 372 -18.83 6.50 -3.63
CA THR A 372 -18.42 5.39 -2.76
C THR A 372 -19.26 5.24 -1.49
N ILE A 373 -19.92 6.29 -1.00
CA ILE A 373 -20.91 6.16 0.10
C ILE A 373 -22.19 5.45 -0.39
N ALA A 374 -22.64 5.71 -1.62
CA ALA A 374 -23.92 5.18 -2.14
C ALA A 374 -24.17 3.66 -1.94
N PRO A 375 -23.22 2.74 -2.26
CA PRO A 375 -23.42 1.30 -2.03
C PRO A 375 -23.42 0.88 -0.55
N THR A 376 -22.95 1.73 0.38
CA THR A 376 -22.78 1.33 1.80
C THR A 376 -24.09 1.08 2.53
N TYR A 377 -25.20 1.64 2.06
CA TYR A 377 -26.53 1.30 2.53
C TYR A 377 -26.91 -0.16 2.20
N LEU A 378 -26.53 -0.65 1.02
CA LEU A 378 -26.72 -2.06 0.66
C LEU A 378 -25.81 -2.96 1.50
N PHE A 379 -24.57 -2.54 1.77
CA PHE A 379 -23.68 -3.23 2.72
C PHE A 379 -24.26 -3.27 4.15
N TYR A 380 -25.06 -2.27 4.54
CA TYR A 380 -25.73 -2.22 5.86
C TYR A 380 -26.98 -3.12 5.94
N ARG A 381 -27.70 -3.29 4.83
CA ARG A 381 -28.86 -4.19 4.76
C ARG A 381 -28.48 -5.65 4.50
N PHE A 382 -27.42 -5.92 3.75
CA PHE A 382 -27.09 -7.28 3.27
C PHE A 382 -25.69 -7.74 3.72
N LYS A 383 -25.65 -8.60 4.75
CA LYS A 383 -24.41 -9.21 5.31
C LYS A 383 -23.46 -9.74 4.23
N TRP A 384 -23.97 -10.56 3.32
CA TRP A 384 -23.16 -11.22 2.29
C TRP A 384 -22.58 -10.25 1.27
N LEU A 385 -23.26 -9.14 0.98
CA LEU A 385 -22.75 -8.11 0.07
C LEU A 385 -21.60 -7.33 0.70
N ASN A 386 -21.67 -7.02 2.00
CA ASN A 386 -20.54 -6.43 2.72
C ASN A 386 -19.36 -7.42 2.82
N ALA A 387 -19.63 -8.69 3.16
CA ALA A 387 -18.61 -9.73 3.19
C ALA A 387 -17.88 -9.86 1.84
N ALA A 388 -18.63 -9.83 0.72
CA ALA A 388 -18.05 -9.83 -0.63
C ALA A 388 -17.21 -8.57 -0.93
N ALA A 389 -17.63 -7.38 -0.47
CA ALA A 389 -16.86 -6.15 -0.63
C ALA A 389 -15.55 -6.16 0.17
N LEU A 390 -15.56 -6.68 1.40
CA LEU A 390 -14.36 -6.91 2.21
C LEU A 390 -13.43 -7.93 1.55
N MET A 391 -13.95 -9.09 1.14
CA MET A 391 -13.17 -10.14 0.47
C MET A 391 -12.55 -9.62 -0.83
N GLY A 392 -13.32 -8.98 -1.71
CA GLY A 392 -12.83 -8.43 -2.97
C GLY A 392 -11.73 -7.39 -2.77
N SER A 393 -11.88 -6.51 -1.77
CA SER A 393 -10.85 -5.52 -1.43
C SER A 393 -9.56 -6.16 -0.92
N LEU A 394 -9.66 -7.21 -0.08
CA LEU A 394 -8.50 -7.96 0.40
C LEU A 394 -7.83 -8.78 -0.72
N CYS A 395 -8.60 -9.34 -1.65
CA CYS A 395 -8.08 -9.98 -2.86
C CYS A 395 -7.31 -8.99 -3.75
N VAL A 396 -7.84 -7.78 -3.97
CA VAL A 396 -7.12 -6.71 -4.70
C VAL A 396 -5.83 -6.31 -3.98
N ALA A 397 -5.86 -6.14 -2.65
CA ALA A 397 -4.65 -5.83 -1.88
C ALA A 397 -3.60 -6.94 -1.96
N THR A 398 -4.04 -8.20 -1.97
CA THR A 398 -3.18 -9.38 -2.11
C THR A 398 -2.58 -9.46 -3.52
N TYR A 399 -3.36 -9.17 -4.57
CA TYR A 399 -2.89 -9.13 -5.96
C TYR A 399 -1.89 -7.98 -6.19
N ASN A 400 -2.18 -6.76 -5.70
CA ASN A 400 -1.23 -5.65 -5.76
C ASN A 400 0.05 -5.96 -4.96
N GLY A 401 -0.06 -6.70 -3.85
CA GLY A 401 1.07 -7.23 -3.08
C GLY A 401 1.91 -8.23 -3.88
N ALA A 402 1.27 -9.20 -4.53
CA ALA A 402 1.94 -10.19 -5.38
C ALA A 402 2.72 -9.53 -6.53
N ASN A 403 2.10 -8.59 -7.26
CA ASN A 403 2.78 -7.88 -8.34
C ASN A 403 3.98 -7.08 -7.82
N TYR A 404 3.86 -6.39 -6.67
CA TYR A 404 4.99 -5.72 -6.03
C TYR A 404 6.13 -6.70 -5.71
N TYR A 405 5.83 -7.87 -5.15
CA TYR A 405 6.85 -8.89 -4.87
C TYR A 405 7.52 -9.41 -6.17
N PHE A 406 6.74 -9.82 -7.17
CA PHE A 406 7.31 -10.40 -8.39
C PHE A 406 8.05 -9.39 -9.26
N GLU A 407 7.57 -8.15 -9.38
CA GLU A 407 8.26 -7.12 -10.17
C GLU A 407 9.50 -6.55 -9.46
N VAL A 408 9.43 -6.22 -8.17
CA VAL A 408 10.58 -5.61 -7.48
C VAL A 408 11.73 -6.60 -7.31
N PHE A 409 11.44 -7.87 -6.99
CA PHE A 409 12.50 -8.87 -6.83
C PHE A 409 13.07 -9.33 -8.18
N SER A 410 12.27 -9.41 -9.25
CA SER A 410 12.81 -9.72 -10.59
C SER A 410 13.67 -8.57 -11.15
N ARG A 411 13.26 -7.30 -10.96
CA ARG A 411 14.07 -6.12 -11.32
C ARG A 411 15.42 -6.13 -10.61
N ARG A 412 15.43 -6.25 -9.27
CA ARG A 412 16.67 -6.32 -8.48
C ARG A 412 17.57 -7.47 -8.90
N TYR A 413 17.03 -8.66 -9.13
CA TYR A 413 17.80 -9.80 -9.62
C TYR A 413 18.41 -9.55 -11.02
N VAL A 414 17.67 -8.94 -11.94
CA VAL A 414 18.17 -8.55 -13.27
C VAL A 414 19.22 -7.43 -13.18
N GLU A 415 19.10 -6.51 -12.22
CA GLU A 415 20.08 -5.44 -11.95
C GLU A 415 21.37 -5.99 -11.32
N GLU A 416 21.27 -6.90 -10.34
CA GLU A 416 22.39 -7.63 -9.76
C GLU A 416 23.12 -8.45 -10.85
N LEU A 417 22.40 -9.17 -11.72
CA LEU A 417 22.99 -9.87 -12.87
C LEU A 417 23.67 -8.94 -13.87
N LYS A 418 23.10 -7.75 -14.15
CA LYS A 418 23.74 -6.72 -15.00
C LYS A 418 25.00 -6.17 -14.35
N GLY A 419 25.00 -5.98 -13.02
CA GLY A 419 26.17 -5.58 -12.24
C GLY A 419 27.29 -6.62 -12.34
N LEU A 420 26.99 -7.88 -11.99
CA LEU A 420 27.91 -9.01 -12.07
C LEU A 420 28.47 -9.22 -13.49
N LYS A 421 27.65 -9.08 -14.54
CA LYS A 421 28.11 -9.15 -15.93
C LYS A 421 29.12 -8.04 -16.24
N LYS A 422 28.86 -6.81 -15.80
CA LYS A 422 29.75 -5.65 -15.98
C LYS A 422 31.05 -5.76 -15.18
N GLU A 423 31.02 -6.44 -14.03
CA GLU A 423 32.23 -6.75 -13.26
C GLU A 423 33.05 -7.87 -13.92
N LEU A 424 32.39 -8.93 -14.42
CA LEU A 424 33.06 -9.99 -15.18
C LEU A 424 33.67 -9.47 -16.48
N GLU A 425 32.99 -8.58 -17.21
CA GLU A 425 33.52 -7.90 -18.40
C GLU A 425 34.76 -7.06 -18.08
N ARG A 426 34.77 -6.35 -16.96
CA ARG A 426 35.95 -5.59 -16.48
C ARG A 426 37.12 -6.51 -16.15
N VAL A 427 36.88 -7.61 -15.43
CA VAL A 427 37.93 -8.58 -15.07
C VAL A 427 38.46 -9.30 -16.31
N GLY A 428 37.60 -9.68 -17.26
CA GLY A 428 38.02 -10.23 -18.55
C GLY A 428 38.89 -9.24 -19.33
N SER A 429 38.51 -7.96 -19.34
CA SER A 429 39.29 -6.90 -20.01
C SER A 429 40.64 -6.66 -19.34
N SER A 430 40.73 -6.68 -18.00
CA SER A 430 42.01 -6.51 -17.30
C SER A 430 42.95 -7.70 -17.51
N VAL A 431 42.43 -8.94 -17.49
CA VAL A 431 43.23 -10.14 -17.81
C VAL A 431 43.72 -10.12 -19.26
N GLN A 432 42.94 -9.57 -20.21
CA GLN A 432 43.39 -9.39 -21.59
C GLN A 432 44.47 -8.30 -21.73
N LEU A 433 44.48 -7.27 -20.89
CA LEU A 433 45.55 -6.25 -20.88
C LEU A 433 46.85 -6.81 -20.28
N GLU A 434 46.79 -7.46 -19.11
CA GLU A 434 47.95 -8.13 -18.51
C GLU A 434 48.54 -9.22 -19.43
N GLY A 435 47.68 -9.91 -20.20
CA GLY A 435 48.09 -10.89 -21.21
C GLY A 435 48.71 -10.30 -22.49
N LEU A 436 48.58 -9.00 -22.74
CA LEU A 436 49.21 -8.30 -23.87
C LEU A 436 50.51 -7.61 -23.47
N ASP A 437 50.52 -6.95 -22.31
CA ASP A 437 51.75 -6.33 -21.74
C ASP A 437 52.84 -7.39 -21.46
N GLY A 438 52.46 -8.65 -21.24
CA GLY A 438 53.39 -9.78 -21.09
C GLY A 438 54.03 -10.33 -22.37
N LEU A 439 53.71 -9.80 -23.56
CA LEU A 439 54.18 -10.35 -24.86
C LEU A 439 55.14 -9.46 -25.66
N ASP A 440 55.23 -8.15 -25.38
CA ASP A 440 56.04 -7.21 -26.18
C ASP A 440 57.46 -6.97 -25.59
N GLY A 441 58.10 -8.05 -25.11
CA GLY A 441 59.34 -8.00 -24.32
C GLY A 441 60.35 -9.13 -24.56
N GLY A 442 60.28 -9.83 -25.70
CA GLY A 442 60.99 -11.10 -25.89
C GLY A 442 61.48 -11.39 -27.32
N ASN A 443 62.30 -10.51 -27.91
CA ASN A 443 62.93 -10.78 -29.22
C ASN A 443 64.09 -11.79 -29.09
N VAL A 444 63.76 -13.09 -29.02
CA VAL A 444 64.72 -14.20 -29.03
C VAL A 444 64.85 -14.76 -30.45
N GLN A 445 66.09 -14.83 -30.96
CA GLN A 445 66.40 -15.39 -32.27
C GLN A 445 66.33 -16.92 -32.28
N GLY A 446 65.88 -17.46 -33.42
CA GLY A 446 66.48 -18.65 -34.04
C GLY A 446 65.90 -20.03 -33.70
N ASP A 447 65.55 -20.75 -34.77
CA ASP A 447 65.50 -22.22 -34.95
C ASP A 447 64.68 -23.10 -34.00
N GLY A 448 64.07 -24.16 -34.56
CA GLY A 448 63.40 -25.19 -33.73
C GLY A 448 62.29 -26.03 -34.38
N VAL A 449 62.36 -26.35 -35.68
CA VAL A 449 61.32 -27.19 -36.31
C VAL A 449 61.26 -28.60 -35.69
N LYS A 450 60.11 -28.98 -35.10
CA LYS A 450 59.68 -30.38 -35.01
C LYS A 450 58.16 -30.55 -34.93
N LYS A 451 57.65 -31.48 -35.75
CA LYS A 451 56.26 -31.97 -35.74
C LYS A 451 56.06 -33.01 -34.64
N VAL A 452 54.82 -33.18 -34.17
CA VAL A 452 54.05 -34.44 -33.96
C VAL A 452 52.88 -34.07 -33.03
N LYS A 453 51.65 -33.84 -33.53
CA LYS A 453 50.62 -34.78 -34.06
C LYS A 453 49.71 -35.28 -32.93
N LYS A 454 48.39 -35.17 -33.15
CA LYS A 454 47.32 -35.50 -32.20
C LYS A 454 47.40 -36.93 -31.64
N GLY A 455 47.14 -37.06 -30.34
CA GLY A 455 46.28 -38.10 -29.77
C GLY A 455 44.96 -37.43 -29.39
#